data_AF-A0A6C0VF75-F1
#
_entry.id   AF-A0A6C0VF75-F1
#
_cell.length_a   1.000
_cell.length_b   1.000
_cell.length_c   1.000
_cell.angle_alpha   90.00
_cell.angle_beta   90.00
_cell.angle_gamma   90.00
#
_symmetry.space_group_name_H-M   'P 1'
#
loop_
_entity.id
_entity.type
_entity.pdbx_description
1 polymer ?
#
loop_
_entity_poly.entity_id
_entity_poly.type
_entity_poly.pdbx_seq_one_letter_code
_entity_poly.pdbx_strand_id
1 'polypeptide(L)'
;MTSKNKNRTDTCISNCIDVEIRNINPESIPLELKNRNQWLLFKVKLVGEKLKKYPFTVQNNMDSWNLAENQSSFEIAYRTFTNNSNYAGIGFAVTENDPYTCIDFDRVYNPTTEEWNQQALEEIKKLNSYTEFSPTRTGVHVFVIGKMKKAGRKKNQPDGTGREMYSSLRYMTVTGNHMPGTPLEINEAQETIDEFYEKWFPEQMEVSTRRKAYANDFRAFEVQKPVTNNPNSPLKGLHPTKDQIFELCMDAPNGFGEKFNKIFNGDISKYGSKSEADMALAGMIAFQTSDYGIIKEIIHESALWDNKWERDDYCQGTIMKVVRNRWGR
;
A
#
# COMPACT_ATOMS: atom_id res chain seq x y z
N MET A 1 4.02 13.40 -43.84
CA MET A 1 5.21 12.68 -43.32
C MET A 1 5.73 13.42 -42.11
N THR A 2 5.51 12.88 -40.90
CA THR A 2 6.31 13.13 -39.69
C THR A 2 5.80 12.20 -38.59
N SER A 3 6.32 10.96 -38.56
CA SER A 3 6.13 10.07 -37.42
C SER A 3 6.98 10.54 -36.25
N LYS A 4 6.33 10.88 -35.13
CA LYS A 4 7.01 10.95 -33.82
C LYS A 4 7.20 9.53 -33.30
N ASN A 5 8.38 8.95 -33.54
CA ASN A 5 8.83 7.78 -32.81
C ASN A 5 9.21 8.19 -31.39
N LYS A 6 8.41 7.76 -30.41
CA LYS A 6 8.81 7.64 -29.01
C LYS A 6 9.74 6.43 -28.90
N ASN A 7 11.06 6.65 -28.98
CA ASN A 7 12.01 5.67 -28.48
C ASN A 7 12.10 5.82 -26.97
N ARG A 8 11.52 4.81 -26.29
CA ARG A 8 11.97 4.30 -25.00
C ARG A 8 13.44 3.86 -25.10
N THR A 9 14.05 3.73 -23.92
CA THR A 9 15.34 3.10 -23.61
C THR A 9 16.56 3.77 -24.23
N ASP A 10 17.25 4.56 -23.40
CA ASP A 10 18.71 4.55 -23.22
C ASP A 10 19.17 5.91 -22.70
N THR A 11 19.10 6.05 -21.38
CA THR A 11 20.07 6.91 -20.71
C THR A 11 20.34 6.28 -19.36
N CYS A 12 21.38 5.46 -19.36
CA CYS A 12 22.11 5.07 -18.18
C CYS A 12 22.21 6.28 -17.25
N ILE A 13 21.80 6.04 -16.00
CA ILE A 13 21.82 6.91 -14.84
C ILE A 13 23.22 7.51 -14.70
N SER A 14 23.47 8.63 -15.38
CA SER A 14 24.72 9.36 -15.31
C SER A 14 24.62 10.40 -14.20
N ASN A 15 25.49 10.21 -13.21
CA ASN A 15 25.88 11.13 -12.13
C ASN A 15 24.99 11.12 -10.88
N CYS A 16 25.08 10.03 -10.10
CA CYS A 16 24.77 10.04 -8.67
C CYS A 16 25.98 10.51 -7.85
N ILE A 17 26.08 11.80 -7.55
CA ILE A 17 26.86 12.39 -6.42
C ILE A 17 26.07 13.67 -6.05
N ASP A 18 25.49 13.85 -4.85
CA ASP A 18 26.10 13.93 -3.51
C ASP A 18 25.43 13.03 -2.46
N VAL A 19 26.22 12.18 -1.79
CA VAL A 19 25.80 11.29 -0.70
C VAL A 19 26.43 11.75 0.59
N GLU A 20 25.64 12.11 1.61
CA GLU A 20 25.94 11.67 2.98
C GLU A 20 24.73 11.81 3.90
N ILE A 21 24.21 10.69 4.44
CA ILE A 21 23.68 10.70 5.81
C ILE A 21 24.16 9.46 6.55
N ARG A 22 25.48 9.37 6.78
CA ARG A 22 26.13 8.25 7.47
C ARG A 22 26.59 8.66 8.87
N ASN A 23 25.73 8.58 9.88
CA ASN A 23 26.20 8.11 11.18
C ASN A 23 25.19 7.09 11.68
N ILE A 24 25.64 5.84 11.76
CA ILE A 24 24.87 4.67 12.17
C ILE A 24 25.53 4.14 13.44
N ASN A 25 24.76 4.00 14.52
CA ASN A 25 25.20 3.35 15.74
C ASN A 25 24.64 1.92 15.77
N PRO A 26 25.36 0.93 15.25
CA PRO A 26 24.83 -0.43 15.15
C PRO A 26 24.56 -1.04 16.52
N GLU A 27 25.29 -0.68 17.57
CA GLU A 27 25.20 -1.29 18.90
C GLU A 27 23.84 -1.03 19.56
N SER A 28 23.27 0.15 19.35
CA SER A 28 21.97 0.52 19.93
C SER A 28 20.77 0.05 19.11
N ILE A 29 20.97 -0.56 17.93
CA ILE A 29 19.85 -1.13 17.16
C ILE A 29 19.34 -2.40 17.88
N PRO A 30 18.04 -2.53 18.16
CA PRO A 30 17.45 -3.69 18.84
C PRO A 30 17.80 -5.02 18.17
N LEU A 31 18.20 -6.00 18.98
CA LEU A 31 18.59 -7.33 18.50
C LEU A 31 17.46 -8.01 17.71
N GLU A 32 16.22 -7.82 18.15
CA GLU A 32 15.03 -8.36 17.50
C GLU A 32 14.74 -7.79 16.09
N LEU A 33 15.25 -6.60 15.76
CA LEU A 33 15.25 -6.09 14.38
C LEU A 33 16.43 -6.69 13.59
N LYS A 34 17.61 -6.78 14.21
CA LYS A 34 18.82 -7.36 13.58
C LYS A 34 18.61 -8.82 13.16
N ASN A 35 17.83 -9.56 13.94
CA ASN A 35 17.54 -10.99 13.71
C ASN A 35 16.62 -11.26 12.50
N ARG A 36 16.04 -10.23 11.86
CA ARG A 36 15.16 -10.41 10.69
C ARG A 36 15.90 -10.19 9.37
N ASN A 37 15.52 -10.94 8.34
CA ASN A 37 16.05 -10.81 6.98
C ASN A 37 15.29 -9.74 6.18
N GLN A 38 15.23 -8.53 6.71
CA GLN A 38 14.42 -7.43 6.17
C GLN A 38 15.24 -6.15 5.94
N TRP A 39 16.56 -6.27 5.89
CA TRP A 39 17.46 -5.14 5.83
C TRP A 39 17.77 -4.73 4.39
N LEU A 40 17.80 -3.42 4.21
CA LEU A 40 18.00 -2.72 2.96
C LEU A 40 19.03 -1.60 3.17
N LEU A 41 19.50 -1.06 2.06
CA LEU A 41 20.34 0.13 2.00
C LEU A 41 19.49 1.31 1.55
N PHE A 42 19.99 2.54 1.68
CA PHE A 42 19.38 3.66 0.96
C PHE A 42 20.40 4.61 0.37
N LYS A 43 19.98 5.28 -0.69
CA LYS A 43 20.67 6.44 -1.27
C LYS A 43 19.83 7.68 -1.08
N VAL A 44 20.47 8.84 -1.06
CA VAL A 44 19.80 10.13 -0.95
C VAL A 44 19.86 10.84 -2.30
N LYS A 45 18.78 11.54 -2.65
CA LYS A 45 18.75 12.44 -3.80
C LYS A 45 17.98 13.70 -3.44
N LEU A 46 18.55 14.84 -3.81
CA LEU A 46 17.86 16.11 -3.76
C LEU A 46 16.84 16.19 -4.91
N VAL A 47 15.56 16.38 -4.56
CA VAL A 47 14.46 16.54 -5.52
C VAL A 47 13.73 17.84 -5.20
N GLY A 48 14.03 18.89 -5.98
CA GLY A 48 13.70 20.26 -5.60
C GLY A 48 14.48 20.63 -4.34
N GLU A 49 13.79 21.14 -3.32
CA GLU A 49 14.40 21.50 -2.03
C GLU A 49 14.35 20.34 -1.00
N LYS A 50 13.88 19.15 -1.41
CA LYS A 50 13.66 18.03 -0.49
C LYS A 50 14.68 16.92 -0.70
N LEU A 51 15.36 16.53 0.37
CA LEU A 51 16.17 15.32 0.42
C LEU A 51 15.26 14.09 0.51
N LYS A 52 15.24 13.29 -0.56
CA LYS A 52 14.50 12.02 -0.62
C LYS A 52 15.45 10.84 -0.41
N LYS A 53 14.97 9.85 0.36
CA LYS A 53 15.71 8.64 0.72
C LYS A 53 15.08 7.47 -0.04
N TYR A 54 15.88 6.81 -0.87
CA TYR A 54 15.41 5.75 -1.77
C TYR A 54 16.00 4.41 -1.32
N PRO A 55 15.17 3.39 -1.05
CA PRO A 55 15.65 2.08 -0.64
C PRO A 55 16.33 1.36 -1.81
N PHE A 56 17.37 0.59 -1.48
CA PHE A 56 18.11 -0.27 -2.40
C PHE A 56 18.33 -1.63 -1.75
N THR A 57 18.21 -2.69 -2.54
CA THR A 57 18.69 -4.02 -2.15
C THR A 57 20.21 -4.04 -2.11
N VAL A 58 20.80 -5.09 -1.51
CA VAL A 58 22.26 -5.27 -1.50
C VAL A 58 22.84 -5.53 -2.90
N GLN A 59 22.00 -5.96 -3.85
CA GLN A 59 22.28 -6.06 -5.28
C GLN A 59 22.08 -4.73 -6.04
N ASN A 60 21.91 -3.61 -5.32
CA ASN A 60 21.76 -2.27 -5.89
C ASN A 60 20.49 -2.11 -6.78
N ASN A 61 19.39 -2.78 -6.43
CA ASN A 61 18.10 -2.64 -7.10
C ASN A 61 17.13 -1.77 -6.28
N MET A 62 16.43 -0.84 -6.93
CA MET A 62 15.45 0.07 -6.31
C MET A 62 13.98 -0.38 -6.51
N ASP A 63 13.68 -1.23 -7.49
CA ASP A 63 12.29 -1.47 -7.92
C ASP A 63 11.61 -2.65 -7.21
N SER A 64 12.36 -3.43 -6.42
CA SER A 64 11.91 -4.71 -5.88
C SER A 64 12.28 -4.94 -4.41
N TRP A 65 12.62 -3.88 -3.69
CA TRP A 65 13.02 -3.90 -2.28
C TRP A 65 11.94 -4.45 -1.34
N ASN A 66 10.66 -4.38 -1.75
CA ASN A 66 9.51 -4.83 -0.99
C ASN A 66 9.26 -6.33 -1.09
N LEU A 67 10.01 -7.06 -1.94
CA LEU A 67 9.96 -8.52 -2.03
C LEU A 67 10.91 -9.13 -0.99
N ALA A 68 10.45 -10.15 -0.27
CA ALA A 68 11.21 -10.76 0.82
C ALA A 68 12.53 -11.37 0.34
N GLU A 69 12.55 -11.99 -0.84
CA GLU A 69 13.75 -12.57 -1.45
C GLU A 69 14.84 -11.56 -1.81
N ASN A 70 14.47 -10.28 -1.90
CA ASN A 70 15.37 -9.18 -2.26
C ASN A 70 15.87 -8.38 -1.04
N GLN A 71 15.40 -8.75 0.15
CA GLN A 71 15.88 -8.21 1.42
C GLN A 71 17.06 -9.05 1.94
N SER A 72 17.81 -8.51 2.89
CA SER A 72 19.02 -9.15 3.41
C SER A 72 19.03 -9.22 4.94
N SER A 73 19.97 -9.96 5.50
CA SER A 73 20.25 -9.91 6.94
C SER A 73 20.91 -8.58 7.31
N PHE A 74 20.82 -8.21 8.59
CA PHE A 74 21.51 -7.03 9.13
C PHE A 74 23.00 -7.03 8.78
N GLU A 75 23.67 -8.18 8.99
CA GLU A 75 25.11 -8.33 8.75
C GLU A 75 25.47 -8.03 7.29
N ILE A 76 24.70 -8.56 6.33
CA ILE A 76 24.97 -8.34 4.91
C ILE A 76 24.71 -6.87 4.53
N ALA A 77 23.60 -6.29 4.99
CA ALA A 77 23.29 -4.89 4.72
C ALA A 77 24.33 -3.95 5.33
N TYR A 78 24.68 -4.14 6.61
CA TYR A 78 25.63 -3.31 7.32
C TYR A 78 27.04 -3.43 6.74
N ARG A 79 27.51 -4.65 6.44
CA ARG A 79 28.80 -4.87 5.77
C ARG A 79 28.84 -4.26 4.37
N THR A 80 27.74 -4.35 3.61
CA THR A 80 27.63 -3.70 2.29
C THR A 80 27.71 -2.18 2.43
N PHE A 81 27.00 -1.62 3.41
CA PHE A 81 27.01 -0.20 3.73
C PHE A 81 28.41 0.31 4.12
N THR A 82 29.10 -0.36 5.03
CA THR A 82 30.42 0.06 5.52
C THR A 82 31.49 -0.03 4.44
N ASN A 83 31.41 -1.01 3.54
CA ASN A 83 32.35 -1.20 2.44
C ASN A 83 32.02 -0.40 1.18
N ASN A 84 30.89 0.32 1.12
CA ASN A 84 30.46 1.02 -0.08
C ASN A 84 29.90 2.41 0.24
N SER A 85 30.72 3.42 -0.02
CA SER A 85 30.39 4.84 0.19
C SER A 85 29.25 5.38 -0.68
N ASN A 86 28.76 4.61 -1.67
CA ASN A 86 27.61 5.01 -2.49
C ASN A 86 26.27 4.96 -1.73
N TYR A 87 26.24 4.34 -0.55
CA TYR A 87 25.05 4.27 0.28
C TYR A 87 25.09 5.30 1.41
N ALA A 88 23.96 5.99 1.57
CA ALA A 88 23.78 6.97 2.63
C ALA A 88 23.50 6.30 3.98
N GLY A 89 22.96 5.09 4.01
CA GLY A 89 22.70 4.39 5.28
C GLY A 89 21.98 3.07 5.05
N ILE A 90 21.47 2.51 6.15
CA ILE A 90 20.68 1.27 6.17
C ILE A 90 19.22 1.56 6.53
N GLY A 91 18.38 0.55 6.34
CA GLY A 91 17.06 0.56 6.93
C GLY A 91 16.36 -0.79 6.84
N PHE A 92 15.11 -0.77 7.22
CA PHE A 92 14.34 -1.95 7.57
C PHE A 92 12.99 -1.93 6.87
N ALA A 93 12.62 -3.05 6.23
CA ALA A 93 11.31 -3.24 5.63
C ALA A 93 10.32 -3.74 6.68
N VAL A 94 9.35 -2.90 7.05
CA VAL A 94 8.20 -3.29 7.88
C VAL A 94 7.19 -4.01 6.99
N THR A 95 6.82 -5.23 7.35
CA THR A 95 5.96 -6.14 6.60
C THR A 95 4.73 -6.57 7.40
N GLU A 96 3.74 -7.15 6.73
CA GLU A 96 2.49 -7.58 7.36
C GLU A 96 2.71 -8.65 8.44
N ASN A 97 3.73 -9.49 8.28
CA ASN A 97 4.05 -10.60 9.18
C ASN A 97 4.89 -10.18 10.41
N ASP A 98 5.34 -8.93 10.47
CA ASP A 98 6.08 -8.45 11.63
C ASP A 98 5.13 -8.11 12.78
N PRO A 99 5.53 -8.25 14.04
CA PRO A 99 4.74 -7.70 15.15
C PRO A 99 4.88 -6.17 15.27
N TYR A 100 5.75 -5.57 14.45
CA TYR A 100 6.17 -4.18 14.61
C TYR A 100 5.28 -3.18 13.88
N THR A 101 5.06 -2.04 14.53
CA THR A 101 4.63 -0.79 13.92
C THR A 101 5.72 0.24 14.13
N CYS A 102 6.04 0.99 13.08
CA CYS A 102 6.94 2.14 13.17
C CYS A 102 6.12 3.43 13.10
N ILE A 103 6.29 4.29 14.11
CA ILE A 103 5.73 5.63 14.18
C ILE A 103 6.84 6.62 13.81
N ASP A 104 6.59 7.43 12.78
CA ASP A 104 7.51 8.46 12.30
C ASP A 104 7.00 9.84 12.73
N PHE A 105 7.78 10.51 13.58
CA PHE A 105 7.55 11.87 14.04
C PHE A 105 8.46 12.82 13.27
N ASP A 106 7.86 13.58 12.35
CA ASP A 106 8.59 14.40 11.40
C ASP A 106 8.69 15.85 11.91
N ARG A 107 9.91 16.42 11.94
CA ARG A 107 10.21 17.81 12.34
C ARG A 107 9.82 18.19 13.78
N VAL A 108 9.88 17.24 14.71
CA VAL A 108 9.52 17.45 16.12
C VAL A 108 10.68 17.89 17.02
N TYR A 109 11.90 17.90 16.50
CA TYR A 109 13.11 18.33 17.22
C TYR A 109 13.91 19.34 16.39
N ASN A 110 14.38 20.40 17.04
CA ASN A 110 15.29 21.35 16.43
C ASN A 110 16.74 21.02 16.85
N PRO A 111 17.59 20.49 15.96
CA PRO A 111 18.96 20.13 16.32
C PRO A 111 19.88 21.32 16.61
N THR A 112 19.48 22.54 16.26
CA THR A 112 20.24 23.76 16.53
C THR A 112 19.94 24.33 17.91
N THR A 113 18.67 24.32 18.33
CA THR A 113 18.24 24.86 19.64
C THR A 113 18.08 23.78 20.70
N GLU A 114 18.11 22.50 20.30
CA GLU A 114 17.83 21.33 21.14
C GLU A 114 16.41 21.32 21.75
N GLU A 115 15.49 22.06 21.14
CA GLU A 115 14.12 22.17 21.58
C GLU A 115 13.22 21.12 20.93
N TRP A 116 12.28 20.61 21.73
CA TRP A 116 11.25 19.68 21.28
C TRP A 116 9.91 20.39 21.07
N ASN A 117 9.15 19.91 20.09
CA ASN A 117 7.70 20.09 20.14
C ASN A 117 7.16 19.31 21.35
N GLN A 118 6.67 20.06 22.35
CA GLN A 118 6.30 19.48 23.65
C GLN A 118 5.21 18.41 23.55
N GLN A 119 4.21 18.62 22.69
CA GLN A 119 3.16 17.62 22.47
C GLN A 119 3.72 16.34 21.86
N ALA A 120 4.61 16.46 20.86
CA ALA A 120 5.24 15.29 20.26
C ALA A 120 6.14 14.55 21.26
N LEU A 121 6.87 15.27 22.12
CA LEU A 121 7.71 14.66 23.16
C LEU A 121 6.87 13.85 24.17
N GLU A 122 5.71 14.36 24.56
CA GLU A 122 4.75 13.63 25.40
C GLU A 122 4.19 12.39 24.69
N GLU A 123 3.85 12.52 23.40
CA GLU A 123 3.40 11.39 22.57
C GLU A 123 4.49 10.30 22.44
N ILE A 124 5.75 10.69 22.22
CA ILE A 124 6.91 9.78 22.15
C ILE A 124 7.12 9.05 23.49
N LYS A 125 7.12 9.78 24.60
CA LYS A 125 7.28 9.20 25.94
C LYS A 125 6.16 8.23 26.29
N LYS A 126 4.93 8.52 25.85
CA LYS A 126 3.76 7.65 26.08
C LYS A 126 3.83 6.33 25.32
N LEU A 127 4.51 6.29 24.17
CA LEU A 127 4.76 5.02 23.46
C LEU A 127 5.71 4.11 24.22
N ASN A 128 6.56 4.66 25.11
CA ASN A 128 7.45 3.93 26.01
C ASN A 128 8.18 2.76 25.33
N SER A 129 8.88 3.02 24.24
CA SER A 129 9.54 2.00 23.43
C SER A 129 10.80 2.53 22.74
N TYR A 130 11.59 1.65 22.12
CA TYR A 130 12.78 2.01 21.36
C TYR A 130 12.51 3.17 20.40
N THR A 131 13.26 4.25 20.64
CA THR A 131 13.17 5.47 19.86
C THR A 131 14.56 5.87 19.37
N GLU A 132 14.66 6.23 18.10
CA GLU A 132 15.90 6.72 17.50
C GLU A 132 15.68 8.00 16.71
N PHE A 133 16.70 8.84 16.64
CA PHE A 133 16.69 9.99 15.75
C PHE A 133 16.65 9.54 14.28
N SER A 134 15.78 10.17 13.50
CA SER A 134 15.75 9.97 12.06
C SER A 134 17.06 10.49 11.43
N PRO A 135 17.40 10.13 10.18
CA PRO A 135 18.68 10.51 9.59
C PRO A 135 18.91 12.03 9.53
N THR A 136 17.86 12.85 9.41
CA THR A 136 18.00 14.33 9.41
C THR A 136 18.11 14.91 10.82
N ARG A 137 17.99 14.10 11.87
CA ARG A 137 17.91 14.49 13.29
C ARG A 137 16.77 15.43 13.67
N THR A 138 15.97 15.91 12.72
CA THR A 138 14.81 16.77 13.00
C THR A 138 13.59 16.02 13.52
N GLY A 139 13.63 14.69 13.48
CA GLY A 139 12.53 13.81 13.87
C GLY A 139 13.03 12.52 14.49
N VAL A 140 12.09 11.65 14.85
CA VAL A 140 12.40 10.34 15.45
C VAL A 140 11.53 9.23 14.86
N HIS A 141 12.06 8.01 14.88
CA HIS A 141 11.27 6.80 14.69
C HIS A 141 11.08 6.11 16.03
N VAL A 142 9.84 5.71 16.32
CA VAL A 142 9.52 4.85 17.46
C VAL A 142 9.07 3.50 16.91
N PHE A 143 9.78 2.43 17.25
CA PHE A 143 9.36 1.07 16.93
C PHE A 143 8.60 0.51 18.14
N VAL A 144 7.45 -0.10 17.91
CA VAL A 144 6.61 -0.71 18.95
C VAL A 144 6.09 -2.07 18.49
N ILE A 145 5.77 -2.96 19.44
CA ILE A 145 4.97 -4.14 19.17
C ILE A 145 3.49 -3.76 19.24
N GLY A 146 2.77 -4.04 18.15
CA GLY A 146 1.35 -3.74 17.98
C GLY A 146 1.00 -3.48 16.53
N LYS A 147 -0.29 -3.56 16.20
CA LYS A 147 -0.81 -3.45 14.83
C LYS A 147 -1.84 -2.33 14.73
N MET A 148 -1.70 -1.53 13.68
CA MET A 148 -2.73 -0.58 13.27
C MET A 148 -3.64 -1.19 12.20
N LYS A 149 -4.88 -0.71 12.10
CA LYS A 149 -5.85 -1.19 11.09
C LYS A 149 -5.43 -0.85 9.66
N LYS A 150 -4.84 0.33 9.44
CA LYS A 150 -4.42 0.80 8.11
C LYS A 150 -3.41 1.94 8.22
N ALA A 151 -2.32 1.89 7.45
CA ALA A 151 -1.31 2.97 7.42
C ALA A 151 -1.91 4.39 7.32
N GLY A 152 -1.36 5.31 8.11
CA GLY A 152 -1.86 6.67 8.28
C GLY A 152 -0.75 7.71 8.15
N ARG A 153 -1.09 8.87 7.57
CA ARG A 153 -0.19 10.02 7.47
C ARG A 153 -0.95 11.30 7.76
N LYS A 154 -0.44 12.09 8.70
CA LYS A 154 -0.92 13.43 9.03
C LYS A 154 0.26 14.37 8.87
N LYS A 155 0.34 15.03 7.70
CA LYS A 155 1.42 15.95 7.34
C LYS A 155 0.96 17.39 7.46
N ASN A 156 1.92 18.31 7.50
CA ASN A 156 1.69 19.77 7.46
C ASN A 156 0.74 20.24 8.57
N GLN A 157 0.97 19.77 9.80
CA GLN A 157 0.27 20.34 10.95
C GLN A 157 0.60 21.84 11.05
N PRO A 158 -0.24 22.67 11.69
CA PRO A 158 0.00 24.12 11.80
C PRO A 158 1.37 24.49 12.40
N ASP A 159 1.91 23.61 13.24
CA ASP A 159 3.24 23.71 13.86
C ASP A 159 4.40 23.21 12.96
N GLY A 160 4.10 22.83 11.72
CA GLY A 160 5.08 22.32 10.75
C GLY A 160 5.49 20.86 10.93
N THR A 161 4.94 20.16 11.93
CA THR A 161 5.28 18.77 12.24
C THR A 161 4.44 17.76 11.44
N GLY A 162 4.86 16.49 11.47
CA GLY A 162 4.14 15.37 10.86
C GLY A 162 4.09 14.14 11.77
N ARG A 163 3.02 13.36 11.64
CA ARG A 163 2.87 12.05 12.28
C ARG A 163 2.51 11.02 11.22
N GLU A 164 3.30 9.96 11.11
CA GLU A 164 3.02 8.83 10.22
C GLU A 164 3.11 7.51 11.00
N MET A 165 2.32 6.52 10.60
CA MET A 165 2.30 5.22 11.25
C MET A 165 2.20 4.12 10.21
N TYR A 166 3.05 3.10 10.34
CA TYR A 166 3.17 1.99 9.40
C TYR A 166 3.37 0.65 10.10
N SER A 167 2.48 -0.30 9.83
CA SER A 167 2.59 -1.70 10.28
C SER A 167 2.91 -2.68 9.16
N SER A 168 3.06 -2.20 7.91
CA SER A 168 3.42 -3.01 6.74
C SER A 168 3.77 -2.16 5.51
N LEU A 169 4.35 -2.81 4.50
CA LEU A 169 4.65 -2.29 3.16
C LEU A 169 5.40 -0.94 3.17
N ARG A 170 6.26 -0.75 4.17
CA ARG A 170 7.03 0.48 4.33
C ARG A 170 8.47 0.17 4.68
N TYR A 171 9.38 0.80 3.95
CA TYR A 171 10.77 0.89 4.35
C TYR A 171 10.96 2.07 5.31
N MET A 172 11.66 1.83 6.42
CA MET A 172 12.09 2.83 7.39
C MET A 172 13.61 2.92 7.40
N THR A 173 14.17 4.12 7.30
CA THR A 173 15.61 4.29 7.54
C THR A 173 15.92 4.02 8.99
N VAL A 174 17.00 3.30 9.27
CA VAL A 174 17.42 2.98 10.64
C VAL A 174 18.76 3.63 10.92
N THR A 175 18.87 4.31 12.07
CA THR A 175 20.12 4.98 12.46
C THR A 175 20.79 4.34 13.65
N GLY A 176 20.05 3.70 14.56
CA GLY A 176 20.60 3.29 15.85
C GLY A 176 20.95 4.45 16.78
N ASN A 177 20.72 5.71 16.36
CA ASN A 177 21.02 6.88 17.18
C ASN A 177 19.90 7.05 18.21
N HIS A 178 19.95 6.22 19.25
CA HIS A 178 18.97 6.14 20.33
C HIS A 178 18.68 7.50 20.95
N MET A 179 17.40 7.76 21.22
CA MET A 179 16.95 8.95 21.92
C MET A 179 17.06 8.77 23.43
N PRO A 180 17.90 9.57 24.14
CA PRO A 180 18.04 9.46 25.59
C PRO A 180 16.70 9.57 26.33
N GLY A 181 16.53 8.76 27.37
CA GLY A 181 15.31 8.73 28.17
C GLY A 181 14.16 7.90 27.58
N THR A 182 14.41 7.15 26.50
CA THR A 182 13.49 6.13 25.97
C THR A 182 14.07 4.72 26.18
N PRO A 183 13.25 3.66 26.22
CA PRO A 183 13.74 2.29 26.32
C PRO A 183 14.73 1.92 25.20
N LEU A 184 15.61 0.96 25.47
CA LEU A 184 16.48 0.33 24.45
C LEU A 184 15.79 -0.82 23.72
N GLU A 185 14.73 -1.36 24.33
CA GLU A 185 13.93 -2.47 23.82
C GLU A 185 12.68 -1.96 23.11
N ILE A 186 12.15 -2.78 22.20
CA ILE A 186 10.86 -2.50 21.54
C ILE A 186 9.77 -3.10 22.43
N ASN A 187 8.92 -2.25 22.97
CA ASN A 187 7.86 -2.61 23.90
C ASN A 187 6.50 -2.73 23.20
N GLU A 188 5.58 -3.46 23.82
CA GLU A 188 4.17 -3.49 23.44
C GLU A 188 3.50 -2.14 23.73
N ALA A 189 2.72 -1.63 22.76
CA ALA A 189 2.04 -0.35 22.90
C ALA A 189 0.68 -0.30 22.18
N GLN A 190 -0.02 -1.44 22.08
CA GLN A 190 -1.25 -1.57 21.27
C GLN A 190 -2.32 -0.51 21.64
N GLU A 191 -2.58 -0.29 22.93
CA GLU A 191 -3.56 0.71 23.38
C GLU A 191 -3.17 2.13 22.96
N THR A 192 -1.89 2.48 23.11
CA THR A 192 -1.35 3.78 22.68
C THR A 192 -1.40 3.95 21.17
N ILE A 193 -1.13 2.88 20.40
CA ILE A 193 -1.27 2.86 18.94
C ILE A 193 -2.72 3.17 18.54
N ASP A 194 -3.69 2.50 19.16
CA ASP A 194 -5.11 2.68 18.84
C ASP A 194 -5.58 4.10 19.20
N GLU A 195 -5.20 4.61 20.37
CA GLU A 195 -5.50 5.99 20.78
C GLU A 195 -4.91 7.01 19.79
N PHE A 196 -3.64 6.86 19.41
CA PHE A 196 -2.99 7.77 18.48
C PHE A 196 -3.56 7.64 17.07
N TYR A 197 -3.95 6.43 16.67
CA TYR A 197 -4.60 6.19 15.39
C TYR A 197 -5.91 6.96 15.29
N GLU A 198 -6.76 6.90 16.32
CA GLU A 198 -8.02 7.64 16.39
C GLU A 198 -7.79 9.15 16.41
N LYS A 199 -6.83 9.61 17.21
CA LYS A 199 -6.48 11.04 17.35
C LYS A 199 -5.93 11.64 16.06
N TRP A 200 -5.06 10.93 15.36
CA TRP A 200 -4.33 11.48 14.21
C TRP A 200 -5.03 11.21 12.88
N PHE A 201 -5.80 10.13 12.76
CA PHE A 201 -6.44 9.72 11.51
C PHE A 201 -7.97 9.56 11.63
N PRO A 202 -8.70 10.54 12.20
CA PRO A 202 -10.14 10.42 12.44
C PRO A 202 -10.94 10.25 11.13
N GLU A 203 -10.50 10.86 10.03
CA GLU A 203 -11.13 10.67 8.71
C GLU A 203 -11.03 9.23 8.21
N GLN A 204 -9.98 8.48 8.58
CA GLN A 204 -9.85 7.08 8.19
C GLN A 204 -10.78 6.18 9.00
N MET A 205 -11.06 6.57 10.24
CA MET A 205 -12.11 5.99 11.08
C MET A 205 -13.49 6.32 10.49
N GLU A 206 -13.76 7.57 10.12
CA GLU A 206 -15.01 7.98 9.48
C GLU A 206 -15.24 7.31 8.12
N VAL A 207 -14.20 7.15 7.31
CA VAL A 207 -14.32 6.42 6.04
C VAL A 207 -14.57 4.93 6.31
N SER A 208 -14.08 4.37 7.43
CA SER A 208 -14.38 2.98 7.80
C SER A 208 -15.80 2.81 8.35
N THR A 209 -16.32 3.77 9.13
CA THR A 209 -17.71 3.76 9.63
C THR A 209 -18.67 4.12 8.52
N ARG A 210 -18.37 5.10 7.66
CA ARG A 210 -19.11 5.35 6.42
C ARG A 210 -19.01 4.16 5.49
N ARG A 211 -17.86 3.49 5.30
CA ARG A 211 -17.79 2.28 4.47
C ARG A 211 -18.55 1.11 5.05
N LYS A 212 -18.59 0.93 6.38
CA LYS A 212 -19.47 -0.04 7.04
C LYS A 212 -20.94 0.36 6.89
N ALA A 213 -21.26 1.65 6.99
CA ALA A 213 -22.59 2.18 6.76
C ALA A 213 -23.01 2.03 5.29
N TYR A 214 -22.14 2.29 4.31
CA TYR A 214 -22.35 2.13 2.87
C TYR A 214 -22.29 0.67 2.43
N ALA A 215 -21.57 -0.20 3.13
CA ALA A 215 -21.61 -1.65 2.90
C ALA A 215 -22.89 -2.28 3.49
N ASN A 216 -23.46 -1.67 4.53
CA ASN A 216 -24.74 -2.10 5.12
C ASN A 216 -25.96 -1.32 4.58
N ASP A 217 -25.75 -0.21 3.88
CA ASP A 217 -26.81 0.59 3.25
C ASP A 217 -26.91 0.22 1.77
N PHE A 218 -27.68 -0.84 1.52
CA PHE A 218 -28.03 -1.32 0.18
C PHE A 218 -28.67 -0.23 -0.71
N ARG A 219 -29.13 0.91 -0.18
CA ARG A 219 -29.78 1.97 -0.95
C ARG A 219 -28.82 2.97 -1.58
N ALA A 220 -27.55 3.01 -1.17
CA ALA A 220 -26.60 3.99 -1.67
C ALA A 220 -25.99 3.66 -3.04
N PHE A 221 -26.21 2.45 -3.55
CA PHE A 221 -25.83 2.06 -4.92
C PHE A 221 -26.95 2.30 -5.95
N GLU A 222 -28.20 2.49 -5.51
CA GLU A 222 -29.32 2.82 -6.42
C GLU A 222 -29.31 4.28 -6.89
N VAL A 223 -28.49 5.15 -6.30
CA VAL A 223 -28.51 6.58 -6.63
C VAL A 223 -27.29 7.01 -7.43
N GLN A 224 -27.48 6.95 -8.75
CA GLN A 224 -26.95 7.86 -9.77
C GLN A 224 -25.45 7.82 -10.06
N LYS A 225 -25.03 6.97 -11.02
CA LYS A 225 -24.15 7.38 -12.14
C LYS A 225 -24.51 6.60 -13.41
N PRO A 226 -24.43 7.23 -14.60
CA PRO A 226 -24.92 6.66 -15.86
C PRO A 226 -24.25 5.34 -16.22
N VAL A 227 -25.08 4.47 -16.79
CA VAL A 227 -24.78 3.12 -17.22
C VAL A 227 -23.82 3.17 -18.43
N THR A 228 -22.64 2.61 -18.23
CA THR A 228 -21.57 2.42 -19.22
C THR A 228 -20.84 3.72 -19.66
N ASN A 229 -19.53 3.78 -19.37
CA ASN A 229 -18.60 4.75 -19.97
C ASN A 229 -17.89 4.19 -21.22
N ASN A 230 -18.36 3.07 -21.78
CA ASN A 230 -17.82 2.52 -23.02
C ASN A 230 -18.28 3.41 -24.19
N PRO A 231 -17.39 4.17 -24.86
CA PRO A 231 -17.77 5.08 -25.93
C PRO A 231 -18.39 4.37 -27.15
N ASN A 232 -18.24 3.05 -27.25
CA ASN A 232 -18.73 2.23 -28.36
C ASN A 232 -19.90 1.31 -27.99
N SER A 233 -20.45 1.40 -26.78
CA SER A 233 -21.62 0.59 -26.41
C SER A 233 -22.89 1.18 -27.03
N PRO A 234 -23.75 0.37 -27.69
CA PRO A 234 -25.05 0.82 -28.18
C PRO A 234 -26.03 1.23 -27.07
N LEU A 235 -25.70 0.98 -25.79
CA LEU A 235 -26.55 1.24 -24.61
C LEU A 235 -26.09 2.46 -23.78
N LYS A 236 -25.22 3.30 -24.34
CA LYS A 236 -24.67 4.49 -23.66
C LYS A 236 -25.79 5.42 -23.18
N GLY A 237 -25.90 5.59 -21.86
CA GLY A 237 -26.89 6.48 -21.23
C GLY A 237 -28.30 5.90 -21.04
N LEU A 238 -28.51 4.61 -21.28
CA LEU A 238 -29.76 3.88 -21.03
C LEU A 238 -29.68 3.05 -19.75
N HIS A 239 -30.80 2.57 -19.20
CA HIS A 239 -30.85 1.54 -18.15
C HIS A 239 -31.15 0.17 -18.79
N PRO A 240 -30.13 -0.57 -19.26
CA PRO A 240 -30.32 -1.81 -19.97
C PRO A 240 -30.80 -2.93 -19.04
N THR A 241 -31.64 -3.82 -19.54
CA THR A 241 -32.10 -5.00 -18.80
C THR A 241 -31.00 -6.05 -18.69
N LYS A 242 -31.16 -7.01 -17.77
CA LYS A 242 -30.29 -8.19 -17.66
C LYS A 242 -30.10 -8.90 -19.00
N ASP A 243 -31.19 -9.12 -19.74
CA ASP A 243 -31.15 -9.83 -21.04
C ASP A 243 -30.34 -9.04 -22.09
N GLN A 244 -30.48 -7.71 -22.13
CA GLN A 244 -29.69 -6.87 -23.03
C GLN A 244 -28.18 -6.91 -22.69
N ILE A 245 -27.84 -6.96 -21.40
CA ILE A 245 -26.44 -7.12 -20.98
C ILE A 245 -25.91 -8.52 -21.33
N PHE A 246 -26.74 -9.55 -21.16
CA PHE A 246 -26.40 -10.92 -21.53
C PHE A 246 -26.14 -11.05 -23.03
N GLU A 247 -27.01 -10.49 -23.88
CA GLU A 247 -26.82 -10.43 -25.34
C GLU A 247 -25.52 -9.71 -25.71
N LEU A 248 -25.21 -8.57 -25.08
CA LEU A 248 -23.93 -7.88 -25.29
C LEU A 248 -22.70 -8.72 -24.90
N CYS A 249 -22.82 -9.55 -23.88
CA CYS A 249 -21.76 -10.49 -23.50
C CYS A 249 -21.61 -11.61 -24.54
N MET A 250 -22.72 -12.15 -25.05
CA MET A 250 -22.76 -13.18 -26.09
C MET A 250 -22.23 -12.70 -27.44
N ASP A 251 -22.58 -11.48 -27.83
CA ASP A 251 -22.22 -10.88 -29.12
C ASP A 251 -20.86 -10.15 -29.10
N ALA A 252 -20.13 -10.25 -27.99
CA ALA A 252 -18.86 -9.54 -27.83
C ALA A 252 -17.85 -9.96 -28.94
N PRO A 253 -17.24 -8.99 -29.65
CA PRO A 253 -16.43 -9.27 -30.83
C PRO A 253 -15.11 -9.98 -30.49
N ASN A 254 -14.31 -10.33 -31.50
CA ASN A 254 -12.95 -10.87 -31.32
C ASN A 254 -12.88 -12.15 -30.47
N GLY A 255 -13.92 -12.98 -30.50
CA GLY A 255 -13.99 -14.24 -29.74
C GLY A 255 -14.26 -14.06 -28.25
N PHE A 256 -14.53 -12.84 -27.77
CA PHE A 256 -14.92 -12.60 -26.38
C PHE A 256 -16.30 -13.20 -26.07
N GLY A 257 -17.24 -13.18 -27.01
CA GLY A 257 -18.54 -13.81 -26.86
C GLY A 257 -18.47 -15.33 -26.73
N GLU A 258 -17.64 -15.98 -27.55
CA GLU A 258 -17.38 -17.42 -27.43
C GLU A 258 -16.74 -17.77 -26.09
N LYS A 259 -15.81 -16.91 -25.63
CA LYS A 259 -15.16 -17.06 -24.32
C LYS A 259 -16.16 -16.91 -23.16
N PHE A 260 -17.04 -15.91 -23.24
CA PHE A 260 -18.13 -15.71 -22.28
C PHE A 260 -19.07 -16.92 -22.25
N ASN A 261 -19.52 -17.40 -23.41
CA ASN A 261 -20.43 -18.54 -23.49
C ASN A 261 -19.81 -19.82 -22.90
N LYS A 262 -18.51 -20.08 -23.17
CA LYS A 262 -17.79 -21.23 -22.59
C LYS A 262 -17.74 -21.18 -21.07
N ILE A 263 -17.27 -20.06 -20.51
CA ILE A 263 -17.17 -19.93 -19.06
C ILE A 263 -18.55 -19.92 -18.40
N PHE A 264 -19.54 -19.23 -18.98
CA PHE A 264 -20.91 -19.19 -18.47
C PHE A 264 -21.53 -20.60 -18.35
N ASN A 265 -21.23 -21.49 -19.30
CA ASN A 265 -21.68 -22.89 -19.28
C ASN A 265 -20.72 -23.84 -18.53
N GLY A 266 -19.76 -23.31 -17.77
CA GLY A 266 -18.92 -24.09 -16.85
C GLY A 266 -17.60 -24.61 -17.41
N ASP A 267 -17.24 -24.26 -18.65
CA ASP A 267 -15.90 -24.56 -19.18
C ASP A 267 -14.87 -23.60 -18.58
N ILE A 268 -14.20 -24.09 -17.53
CA ILE A 268 -13.11 -23.38 -16.85
C ILE A 268 -11.71 -23.86 -17.24
N SER A 269 -11.59 -24.66 -18.31
CA SER A 269 -10.32 -25.31 -18.71
C SER A 269 -9.13 -24.36 -18.92
N LYS A 270 -9.41 -23.09 -19.21
CA LYS A 270 -8.41 -22.03 -19.40
C LYS A 270 -8.01 -21.28 -18.12
N TYR A 271 -8.54 -21.65 -16.97
CA TYR A 271 -8.31 -20.96 -15.69
C TYR A 271 -7.64 -21.90 -14.69
N GLY A 272 -6.68 -21.39 -13.93
CA GLY A 272 -5.93 -22.16 -12.94
C GLY A 272 -6.73 -22.50 -11.68
N SER A 273 -7.89 -21.83 -11.47
CA SER A 273 -8.80 -22.13 -10.37
C SER A 273 -10.24 -21.69 -10.64
N LYS A 274 -11.19 -22.25 -9.90
CA LYS A 274 -12.60 -21.80 -9.92
C LYS A 274 -12.75 -20.32 -9.55
N SER A 275 -11.99 -19.84 -8.55
CA SER A 275 -11.98 -18.42 -8.16
C SER A 275 -11.52 -17.48 -9.28
N GLU A 276 -10.58 -17.95 -10.11
CA GLU A 276 -10.08 -17.20 -11.26
C GLU A 276 -11.12 -17.15 -12.38
N ALA A 277 -11.82 -18.27 -12.62
CA ALA A 277 -12.94 -18.32 -13.54
C ALA A 277 -14.12 -17.43 -13.10
N ASP A 278 -14.47 -17.47 -11.81
CA ASP A 278 -15.47 -16.58 -11.20
C ASP A 278 -15.16 -15.10 -11.46
N MET A 279 -13.91 -14.70 -11.21
CA MET A 279 -13.43 -13.33 -11.44
C MET A 279 -13.47 -12.96 -12.93
N ALA A 280 -13.16 -13.90 -13.82
CA ALA A 280 -13.17 -13.67 -15.25
C ALA A 280 -14.60 -13.53 -15.80
N LEU A 281 -15.54 -14.38 -15.38
CA LEU A 281 -16.96 -14.27 -15.74
C LEU A 281 -17.52 -12.93 -15.25
N ALA A 282 -17.32 -12.61 -13.96
CA ALA A 282 -17.75 -11.35 -13.38
C ALA A 282 -17.13 -10.15 -14.13
N GLY A 283 -15.86 -10.24 -14.53
CA GLY A 283 -15.18 -9.20 -15.31
C GLY A 283 -15.74 -8.99 -16.72
N MET A 284 -16.16 -10.06 -17.39
CA MET A 284 -16.78 -9.98 -18.73
C MET A 284 -18.15 -9.30 -18.67
N ILE A 285 -18.96 -9.61 -17.66
CA ILE A 285 -20.27 -8.97 -17.45
C ILE A 285 -20.07 -7.52 -16.99
N ALA A 286 -19.13 -7.30 -16.07
CA ALA A 286 -18.76 -5.97 -15.60
C ALA A 286 -18.17 -5.10 -16.70
N PHE A 287 -17.65 -5.66 -17.80
CA PHE A 287 -17.25 -4.88 -18.97
C PHE A 287 -18.43 -4.23 -19.69
N GLN A 288 -19.63 -4.81 -19.59
CA GLN A 288 -20.86 -4.29 -20.18
C GLN A 288 -21.62 -3.39 -19.21
N THR A 289 -21.83 -3.80 -17.95
CA THR A 289 -22.59 -3.02 -16.95
C THR A 289 -21.82 -2.76 -15.65
N SER A 290 -22.21 -1.73 -14.90
CA SER A 290 -21.74 -1.50 -13.52
C SER A 290 -22.83 -1.77 -12.48
N ASP A 291 -23.99 -2.25 -12.93
CA ASP A 291 -25.12 -2.58 -12.07
C ASP A 291 -24.86 -3.90 -11.34
N TYR A 292 -24.79 -3.84 -10.01
CA TYR A 292 -24.52 -4.99 -9.17
C TYR A 292 -25.61 -6.06 -9.28
N GLY A 293 -26.88 -5.65 -9.35
CA GLY A 293 -28.02 -6.55 -9.44
C GLY A 293 -27.96 -7.35 -10.73
N ILE A 294 -27.77 -6.67 -11.86
CA ILE A 294 -27.65 -7.33 -13.16
C ILE A 294 -26.43 -8.26 -13.22
N ILE A 295 -25.27 -7.84 -12.70
CA ILE A 295 -24.08 -8.69 -12.69
C ILE A 295 -24.34 -9.94 -11.85
N LYS A 296 -24.93 -9.79 -10.66
CA LYS A 296 -25.26 -10.90 -9.77
C LYS A 296 -26.27 -11.85 -10.41
N GLU A 297 -27.34 -11.33 -11.02
CA GLU A 297 -28.37 -12.13 -11.69
C GLU A 297 -27.78 -12.97 -12.83
N ILE A 298 -26.92 -12.39 -13.67
CA ILE A 298 -26.28 -13.15 -14.75
C ILE A 298 -25.34 -14.23 -14.18
N ILE A 299 -24.54 -13.93 -13.15
CA ILE A 299 -23.67 -14.95 -12.54
C ILE A 299 -24.50 -16.07 -11.91
N HIS A 300 -25.65 -15.74 -11.31
CA HIS A 300 -26.59 -16.70 -10.74
C HIS A 300 -27.17 -17.66 -11.80
N GLU A 301 -27.34 -17.21 -13.03
CA GLU A 301 -27.79 -18.06 -14.14
C GLU A 301 -26.66 -18.90 -14.77
N SER A 302 -25.41 -18.68 -14.37
CA SER A 302 -24.26 -19.41 -14.91
C SER A 302 -24.04 -20.75 -14.21
N ALA A 303 -23.39 -21.68 -14.91
CA ALA A 303 -22.97 -22.96 -14.34
C ALA A 303 -21.85 -22.85 -13.27
N LEU A 304 -21.31 -21.64 -13.02
CA LEU A 304 -20.34 -21.41 -11.96
C LEU A 304 -20.97 -21.18 -10.58
N TRP A 305 -22.28 -20.88 -10.52
CA TRP A 305 -22.96 -20.60 -9.26
C TRP A 305 -22.85 -21.77 -8.28
N ASP A 306 -22.48 -21.48 -7.03
CA ASP A 306 -22.37 -22.46 -5.95
C ASP A 306 -22.49 -21.79 -4.57
N ASN A 307 -22.36 -22.58 -3.50
CA ASN A 307 -22.44 -22.11 -2.11
C ASN A 307 -21.42 -21.00 -1.77
N LYS A 308 -20.35 -20.83 -2.56
CA LYS A 308 -19.39 -19.75 -2.37
C LYS A 308 -19.99 -18.41 -2.78
N TRP A 309 -20.78 -18.40 -3.86
CA TRP A 309 -21.51 -17.22 -4.34
C TRP A 309 -22.69 -16.82 -3.44
N GLU A 310 -23.22 -17.75 -2.64
CA GLU A 310 -24.22 -17.46 -1.60
C GLU A 310 -23.65 -16.65 -0.43
N ARG A 311 -22.33 -16.63 -0.26
CA ARG A 311 -21.70 -15.82 0.78
C ARG A 311 -21.61 -14.36 0.33
N ASP A 312 -22.24 -13.48 1.09
CA ASP A 312 -22.25 -12.04 0.81
C ASP A 312 -20.84 -11.46 0.64
N ASP A 313 -19.89 -11.87 1.49
CA ASP A 313 -18.51 -11.37 1.45
C ASP A 313 -17.80 -11.72 0.14
N TYR A 314 -18.03 -12.93 -0.37
CA TYR A 314 -17.46 -13.39 -1.63
C TYR A 314 -18.15 -12.79 -2.86
N CYS A 315 -19.48 -12.81 -2.88
CA CYS A 315 -20.28 -12.29 -3.98
C CYS A 315 -20.02 -10.79 -4.17
N GLN A 316 -20.17 -10.01 -3.08
CA GLN A 316 -19.92 -8.57 -3.11
C GLN A 316 -18.45 -8.27 -3.38
N GLY A 317 -17.53 -8.97 -2.70
CA GLY A 317 -16.09 -8.76 -2.87
C GLY A 317 -15.63 -8.95 -4.32
N THR A 318 -16.12 -10.01 -4.98
CA THR A 318 -15.77 -10.35 -6.36
C THR A 318 -16.34 -9.34 -7.36
N ILE A 319 -17.64 -9.06 -7.30
CA ILE A 319 -18.31 -8.12 -8.22
C ILE A 319 -17.75 -6.70 -8.06
N MET A 320 -17.57 -6.24 -6.81
CA MET A 320 -17.02 -4.91 -6.55
C MET A 320 -15.56 -4.77 -7.00
N LYS A 321 -14.76 -5.85 -6.89
CA LYS A 321 -13.38 -5.85 -7.36
C LYS A 321 -13.30 -5.67 -8.88
N VAL A 322 -14.13 -6.38 -9.66
CA VAL A 322 -14.12 -6.25 -11.13
C VAL A 322 -14.69 -4.92 -11.59
N VAL A 323 -15.75 -4.42 -10.96
CA VAL A 323 -16.34 -3.10 -11.31
C VAL A 323 -15.33 -1.97 -11.03
N ARG A 324 -14.57 -2.04 -9.93
CA ARG A 324 -13.52 -1.06 -9.60
C ARG A 324 -12.32 -1.11 -10.55
N ASN A 325 -11.94 -2.29 -11.00
CA ASN A 325 -10.77 -2.50 -11.86
C ASN A 325 -11.09 -2.41 -13.37
N ARG A 326 -12.34 -2.12 -13.75
CA ARG A 326 -12.84 -2.06 -15.15
C ARG A 326 -12.07 -1.08 -16.05
N TRP A 327 -11.43 -0.08 -15.47
CA TRP A 327 -10.56 0.88 -16.15
C TRP A 327 -9.31 1.07 -15.31
N GLY A 328 -8.25 0.31 -15.62
CA GLY A 328 -6.97 0.39 -14.90
C GLY A 328 -6.60 1.85 -14.60
N ARG A 329 -6.62 2.19 -13.32
CA ARG A 329 -5.96 3.37 -12.78
C ARG A 329 -4.63 2.96 -12.18
#